data_AF-A0A2E9HYI7-F1
#
_entry.id   AF-A0A2E9HYI7-F1
#
_cell.length_a   1.000
_cell.length_b   1.000
_cell.length_c   1.000
_cell.angle_alpha   90.00
_cell.angle_beta   90.00
_cell.angle_gamma   90.00
#
_symmetry.space_group_name_H-M   'P 1'
#
loop_
_entity.id
_entity.type
_entity.pdbx_description
1 polymer ?
#
loop_
_entity_poly.entity_id
_entity_poly.type
_entity_poly.pdbx_seq_one_letter_code
_entity_poly.pdbx_strand_id
1 'polypeptide(L)'
;MMFENGANALTIAQAYDLPKMAIYRWVKEDPEKERKVEEYRHMRADGSADSVAQKCDRLEEVFEQQISEGKPNPALGNLIFQMRTWDAKTGNPDRYGEKRKLEVTQETRVQHVQQLRDLNKRKIRDITPKKKQLKNNEE
;
A
#
# COMPACT_ATOMS: atom_id res chain seq x y z
N MET A 1 -18.30 11.68 15.85
CA MET A 1 -16.91 11.21 16.09
C MET A 1 -15.94 12.11 15.33
N MET A 2 -14.80 12.50 15.92
CA MET A 2 -13.97 13.62 15.42
C MET A 2 -13.44 13.50 13.97
N PHE A 3 -13.41 12.30 13.37
CA PHE A 3 -12.92 12.05 12.00
C PHE A 3 -14.04 11.88 10.95
N GLU A 4 -15.31 12.06 11.35
CA GLU A 4 -16.44 11.99 10.42
C GLU A 4 -16.23 12.93 9.21
N ASN A 5 -16.50 12.41 8.00
CA ASN A 5 -16.32 13.07 6.70
C ASN A 5 -14.88 13.18 6.16
N GLY A 6 -13.92 12.41 6.69
CA GLY A 6 -12.56 12.36 6.13
C GLY A 6 -11.71 13.60 6.45
N ALA A 7 -12.10 14.36 7.48
CA ALA A 7 -11.31 15.48 7.99
C ALA A 7 -9.91 15.02 8.43
N ASN A 8 -8.89 15.82 8.11
CA ASN A 8 -7.52 15.47 8.49
C ASN A 8 -7.24 15.84 9.96
N ALA A 9 -6.23 15.22 10.56
CA ALA A 9 -5.87 15.46 11.96
C ALA A 9 -5.54 16.93 12.27
N LEU A 10 -5.09 17.71 11.28
CA LEU A 10 -4.85 19.15 11.47
C LEU A 10 -6.16 19.94 11.54
N THR A 11 -7.13 19.65 10.68
CA THR A 11 -8.46 20.27 10.68
C THR A 11 -9.19 19.99 11.98
N ILE A 12 -9.08 18.76 12.49
CA ILE A 12 -9.64 18.39 13.78
C ILE A 12 -8.89 19.11 14.91
N ALA A 13 -7.56 19.12 14.88
CA ALA A 13 -6.76 19.83 15.88
C ALA A 13 -7.14 21.33 15.96
N GLN A 14 -7.34 21.97 14.81
CA GLN A 14 -7.80 23.36 14.74
C GLN A 14 -9.23 23.54 15.27
N ALA A 15 -10.15 22.63 14.92
CA ALA A 15 -11.55 22.73 15.35
C ALA A 15 -11.73 22.60 16.87
N TYR A 16 -10.85 21.84 17.53
CA TYR A 16 -10.90 21.60 18.97
C TYR A 16 -9.84 22.40 19.76
N ASP A 17 -9.08 23.27 19.10
CA ASP A 17 -7.95 24.02 19.67
C ASP A 17 -6.95 23.12 20.44
N LEU A 18 -6.64 21.97 19.84
CA LEU A 18 -5.73 20.98 20.40
C LEU A 18 -4.43 20.92 19.61
N PRO A 19 -3.29 20.59 20.25
CA PRO A 19 -2.08 20.27 19.52
C PRO A 19 -2.29 19.03 18.63
N LYS A 20 -1.86 19.07 17.38
CA LYS A 20 -1.98 17.95 16.43
C LYS A 20 -1.46 16.62 17.00
N MET A 21 -0.40 16.67 17.80
CA MET A 21 0.18 15.49 18.44
C MET A 21 -0.73 14.87 19.51
N ALA A 22 -1.59 15.66 20.16
CA ALA A 22 -2.58 15.15 21.11
C ALA A 22 -3.59 14.24 20.41
N ILE A 23 -3.97 14.55 19.18
CA ILE A 23 -4.87 13.70 18.38
C ILE A 23 -4.21 12.35 18.06
N TYR A 24 -2.96 12.34 17.60
CA TYR A 24 -2.26 11.08 17.34
C TYR A 24 -2.08 10.23 18.60
N ARG A 25 -1.79 10.87 19.74
CA ARG A 25 -1.70 10.19 21.02
C ARG A 25 -3.04 9.56 21.42
N TRP A 26 -4.13 10.32 21.31
CA TRP A 26 -5.47 9.85 21.62
C TRP A 26 -5.93 8.66 20.77
N VAL A 27 -5.55 8.64 19.48
CA VAL A 27 -5.83 7.50 18.59
C VAL A 27 -5.01 6.27 18.98
N LYS A 28 -3.74 6.46 19.36
CA LYS A 28 -2.83 5.36 19.73
C LYS A 28 -3.20 4.69 21.07
N GLU A 29 -3.86 5.42 21.96
CA GLU A 29 -4.24 4.91 23.28
C GLU A 29 -5.45 3.97 23.24
N ASP A 30 -6.18 3.87 22.12
CA ASP A 30 -7.39 3.06 21.99
C ASP A 30 -7.47 2.30 20.64
N PRO A 31 -7.37 0.96 20.64
CA PRO A 31 -7.40 0.15 19.43
C PRO A 31 -8.68 0.30 18.59
N GLU A 32 -9.83 0.58 19.20
CA GLU A 32 -11.07 0.81 18.43
C GLU A 32 -11.01 2.14 17.66
N LYS A 33 -10.37 3.16 18.25
CA LYS A 33 -10.18 4.45 17.59
C LYS A 33 -9.19 4.33 16.44
N GLU A 34 -8.12 3.57 16.61
CA GLU A 34 -7.17 3.27 15.55
C GLU A 34 -7.84 2.61 14.34
N ARG A 35 -8.69 1.60 14.57
CA ARG A 35 -9.44 0.95 13.49
C ARG A 35 -10.37 1.93 12.76
N LYS A 36 -11.12 2.74 13.50
CA LYS A 36 -12.03 3.75 12.91
C LYS A 36 -11.26 4.81 12.13
N VAL A 37 -10.09 5.23 12.61
CA VAL A 37 -9.22 6.18 11.90
C VAL A 37 -8.72 5.60 10.57
N GLU A 38 -8.41 4.31 10.52
CA GLU A 38 -8.05 3.64 9.26
C GLU A 38 -9.25 3.58 8.29
N GLU A 39 -10.46 3.30 8.77
CA GLU A 39 -11.69 3.38 7.96
C GLU A 39 -11.90 4.80 7.38
N TYR A 40 -11.71 5.85 8.20
CA TYR A 40 -11.78 7.24 7.73
C TYR A 40 -10.65 7.61 6.77
N ARG A 41 -9.48 6.99 6.91
CA ARG A 41 -8.36 7.18 5.98
C ARG A 41 -8.71 6.63 4.59
N HIS A 42 -9.38 5.47 4.52
CA HIS A 42 -9.89 4.95 3.26
C HIS A 42 -10.96 5.86 2.66
N MET A 43 -11.92 6.35 3.45
CA MET A 43 -12.91 7.33 2.97
C MET A 43 -12.26 8.60 2.42
N ARG A 44 -11.19 9.08 3.07
CA ARG A 44 -10.42 10.24 2.58
C ARG A 44 -9.69 9.92 1.28
N ALA A 45 -9.17 8.70 1.14
CA ALA A 45 -8.52 8.25 -0.08
C ALA A 45 -9.52 8.24 -1.25
N ASP A 46 -10.72 7.72 -1.00
CA ASP A 46 -11.83 7.72 -1.96
C ASP A 46 -12.22 9.17 -2.33
N GLY A 47 -12.41 10.07 -1.36
CA GLY A 47 -12.72 11.48 -1.63
C GLY A 47 -11.59 12.22 -2.37
N SER A 48 -10.33 11.88 -2.13
CA SER A 48 -9.20 12.41 -2.91
C SER A 48 -9.20 11.88 -4.35
N ALA A 49 -9.54 10.61 -4.56
CA ALA A 49 -9.68 10.03 -5.90
C ALA A 49 -10.86 10.66 -6.66
N ASP A 50 -12.01 10.83 -6.00
CA ASP A 50 -13.19 11.50 -6.56
C ASP A 50 -12.90 12.96 -6.87
N SER A 51 -12.15 13.67 -6.02
CA SER A 51 -11.70 15.03 -6.32
C SER A 51 -10.77 15.08 -7.53
N VAL A 52 -9.94 14.06 -7.77
CA VAL A 52 -9.12 13.99 -8.98
C VAL A 52 -10.02 13.76 -10.19
N ALA A 53 -10.97 12.82 -10.12
CA ALA A 53 -11.92 12.54 -11.19
C ALA A 53 -12.76 13.78 -11.54
N GLN A 54 -13.39 14.41 -10.56
CA GLN A 54 -14.19 15.62 -10.74
C GLN A 54 -13.36 16.81 -11.22
N LYS A 55 -12.09 16.92 -10.80
CA LYS A 55 -11.21 17.96 -11.34
C LYS A 55 -10.83 17.64 -12.77
N CYS A 56 -10.58 16.39 -13.17
CA CYS A 56 -10.41 16.07 -14.58
C CYS A 56 -11.60 16.53 -15.43
N ASP A 57 -12.82 16.44 -14.90
CA ASP A 57 -14.04 16.92 -15.56
C ASP A 57 -14.23 18.45 -15.49
N ARG A 58 -13.77 19.12 -14.42
CA ARG A 58 -13.86 20.60 -14.22
C ARG A 58 -12.58 21.38 -14.51
N LEU A 59 -11.53 20.72 -15.01
CA LEU A 59 -10.25 21.35 -15.30
C LEU A 59 -10.43 22.43 -16.37
N GLU A 60 -11.40 22.26 -17.27
CA GLU A 60 -11.80 23.28 -18.24
C GLU A 60 -12.23 24.59 -17.55
N GLU A 61 -13.19 24.54 -16.63
CA GLU A 61 -13.70 25.75 -15.93
C GLU A 61 -12.66 26.41 -15.01
N VAL A 62 -11.83 25.63 -14.30
CA VAL A 62 -10.81 26.17 -13.39
C VAL A 62 -9.62 26.73 -14.16
N PHE A 63 -9.23 26.11 -15.29
CA PHE A 63 -8.25 26.69 -16.19
C PHE A 63 -8.78 27.96 -16.85
N GLU A 64 -10.05 27.99 -17.28
CA GLU A 64 -10.68 29.18 -17.85
C GLU A 64 -10.72 30.36 -16.85
N GLN A 65 -11.04 30.10 -15.57
CA GLN A 65 -10.95 31.13 -14.53
C GLN A 65 -9.51 31.64 -14.33
N GLN A 66 -8.52 30.76 -14.26
CA GLN A 66 -7.11 31.16 -14.12
C GLN A 66 -6.53 31.85 -15.36
N ILE A 67 -7.06 31.55 -16.55
CA ILE A 67 -6.75 32.25 -17.80
C ILE A 67 -7.35 33.66 -17.76
N SER A 68 -8.58 33.83 -17.25
CA SER A 68 -9.22 35.15 -17.13
C SER A 68 -8.50 36.08 -16.12
N GLU A 69 -7.83 35.52 -15.12
CA GLU A 69 -6.98 36.24 -14.17
C GLU A 69 -5.53 36.47 -14.66
N GLY A 70 -5.20 36.02 -15.88
CA GLY A 70 -3.98 36.41 -16.60
C GLY A 70 -2.68 35.71 -16.19
N LYS A 71 -2.72 34.66 -15.35
CA LYS A 71 -1.53 33.84 -15.04
C LYS A 71 -1.92 32.37 -14.86
N PRO A 72 -2.15 31.61 -15.96
CA PRO A 72 -2.22 30.17 -15.83
C PRO A 72 -0.89 29.68 -15.26
N ASN A 73 -0.94 28.95 -14.14
CA ASN A 73 0.23 28.23 -13.61
C ASN A 73 -0.01 26.72 -13.75
N PRO A 74 0.26 26.15 -14.94
CA PRO A 74 0.11 24.71 -15.18
C PRO A 74 0.88 23.85 -14.18
N ALA A 75 2.00 24.35 -13.64
CA ALA A 75 2.80 23.64 -12.66
C ALA A 75 2.06 23.46 -11.33
N LEU A 76 1.25 24.43 -10.91
CA LEU A 76 0.44 24.33 -9.69
C LEU A 76 -0.69 23.30 -9.86
N GLY A 77 -1.35 23.29 -11.02
CA GLY A 77 -2.39 22.30 -11.34
C GLY A 77 -1.83 20.88 -11.30
N ASN A 78 -0.67 20.66 -11.93
CA ASN A 78 0.02 19.37 -11.91
C ASN A 78 0.46 18.97 -10.49
N LEU A 79 0.96 19.91 -9.70
CA LEU A 79 1.35 19.66 -8.31
C LEU A 79 0.16 19.19 -7.46
N ILE A 80 -0.99 19.87 -7.57
CA ILE A 80 -2.21 19.49 -6.84
C ILE A 80 -2.68 18.09 -7.28
N PHE A 81 -2.66 17.81 -8.58
CA PHE A 81 -3.02 16.50 -9.12
C PHE A 81 -2.11 15.38 -8.57
N GLN A 82 -0.80 15.60 -8.57
CA GLN A 82 0.19 14.66 -8.03
C GLN A 82 -0.01 14.43 -6.53
N MET A 83 -0.18 15.50 -5.75
CA MET A 83 -0.42 15.40 -4.30
C MET A 83 -1.68 14.56 -3.99
N ARG A 84 -2.78 14.80 -4.72
CA ARG A 84 -4.04 14.06 -4.49
C ARG A 84 -3.96 12.60 -4.91
N THR A 85 -3.28 12.32 -6.03
CA THR A 85 -3.01 10.95 -6.47
C THR A 85 -2.14 10.22 -5.45
N TRP A 86 -1.13 10.89 -4.89
CA TRP A 86 -0.29 10.34 -3.83
C TRP A 86 -1.08 10.07 -2.54
N ASP A 87 -1.96 11.01 -2.14
CA ASP A 87 -2.84 10.85 -0.98
C ASP A 87 -3.79 9.65 -1.14
N ALA A 88 -4.37 9.45 -2.32
CA ALA A 88 -5.23 8.30 -2.60
C ALA A 88 -4.44 6.98 -2.54
N LYS A 89 -3.27 6.92 -3.19
CA LYS A 89 -2.37 5.76 -3.18
C LYS A 89 -1.93 5.37 -1.77
N THR A 90 -1.58 6.35 -0.94
CA THR A 90 -1.11 6.10 0.43
C THR A 90 -2.25 5.88 1.43
N GLY A 91 -3.45 6.41 1.16
CA GLY A 91 -4.61 6.25 2.02
C GLY A 91 -5.37 4.93 1.81
N ASN A 92 -5.34 4.37 0.60
CA ASN A 92 -5.88 3.05 0.31
C ASN A 92 -5.04 2.36 -0.81
N PRO A 93 -3.90 1.76 -0.45
CA PRO A 93 -2.99 1.16 -1.43
C PRO A 93 -3.58 -0.06 -2.14
N ASP A 94 -4.46 -0.80 -1.47
CA ASP A 94 -5.13 -1.95 -2.07
C ASP A 94 -6.07 -1.54 -3.19
N ARG A 95 -6.68 -0.36 -3.12
CA ARG A 95 -7.56 0.16 -4.17
C ARG A 95 -6.80 0.98 -5.21
N TYR A 96 -5.98 1.94 -4.78
CA TYR A 96 -5.39 2.97 -5.65
C TYR A 96 -3.89 2.80 -5.89
N GLY A 97 -3.23 1.86 -5.22
CA GLY A 97 -1.81 1.57 -5.43
C GLY A 97 -1.50 1.14 -6.86
N GLU A 98 -0.21 1.16 -7.21
CA GLU A 98 0.23 0.77 -8.56
C GLU A 98 -0.20 -0.66 -8.89
N LYS A 99 -1.02 -0.80 -9.93
CA LYS A 99 -1.44 -2.09 -10.47
C LYS A 99 -0.49 -2.49 -11.59
N ARG A 100 0.26 -3.58 -11.38
CA ARG A 100 1.14 -4.15 -12.39
C ARG A 100 0.66 -5.56 -12.72
N LYS A 101 0.40 -5.83 -14.00
CA LYS A 101 0.18 -7.20 -14.50
C LYS A 101 1.53 -7.79 -14.85
N LEU A 102 2.04 -8.68 -14.01
CA LEU A 102 3.27 -9.41 -14.28
C LEU A 102 2.90 -10.69 -15.04
N GLU A 103 3.26 -10.74 -16.32
CA GLU A 103 3.21 -11.98 -17.09
C GLU A 103 4.47 -12.78 -16.79
N VAL A 104 4.32 -13.82 -15.96
CA VAL A 104 5.40 -14.77 -15.69
C VAL A 104 5.39 -15.80 -16.80
N THR A 105 6.12 -15.54 -17.88
CA THR A 105 6.41 -16.54 -18.91
C THR A 105 7.55 -17.43 -18.40
N GLN A 106 7.22 -18.68 -18.04
CA GLN A 106 8.17 -19.64 -17.48
C GLN A 106 8.48 -20.75 -18.49
N GLU A 107 9.56 -20.60 -19.27
CA GLU A 107 10.16 -21.72 -20.05
C GLU A 107 10.93 -22.70 -19.13
N THR A 108 11.41 -22.22 -17.98
CA THR A 108 12.29 -22.96 -17.05
C THR A 108 11.59 -24.04 -16.21
N ARG A 109 10.25 -24.04 -16.15
CA ARG A 109 9.49 -25.06 -15.40
C ARG A 109 9.66 -26.45 -16.02
N VAL A 110 9.81 -26.52 -17.35
CA VAL A 110 10.09 -27.77 -18.07
C VAL A 110 11.45 -28.33 -17.65
N GLN A 111 12.49 -27.48 -17.57
CA GLN A 111 13.83 -27.92 -17.15
C GLN A 111 13.87 -28.39 -15.69
N HIS A 112 13.24 -27.67 -14.75
CA HIS A 112 13.19 -28.09 -13.35
C HIS A 112 12.40 -29.40 -13.15
N VAL A 113 11.30 -29.59 -13.87
CA VAL A 113 10.55 -30.86 -13.83
C VAL A 113 11.35 -32.00 -14.48
N GLN A 114 12.12 -31.73 -15.54
CA GLN A 114 13.04 -32.69 -16.14
C GLN A 114 14.14 -33.09 -15.14
N GLN A 115 14.78 -32.11 -14.48
CA GLN A 115 15.83 -32.33 -13.48
C GLN A 115 15.32 -33.12 -12.28
N LEU A 116 14.10 -32.85 -11.80
CA LEU A 116 13.45 -33.62 -10.73
C LEU A 116 13.14 -35.05 -11.17
N ARG A 117 12.70 -35.26 -12.43
CA ARG A 117 12.51 -36.61 -12.99
C ARG A 117 13.83 -37.37 -13.12
N ASP A 118 14.90 -36.70 -13.52
CA ASP A 118 16.24 -37.30 -13.66
C ASP A 118 16.86 -37.63 -12.30
N LEU A 119 16.61 -36.81 -11.28
CA LEU A 119 16.95 -37.09 -9.88
C LEU A 119 16.18 -38.31 -9.33
N ASN A 120 14.90 -38.43 -9.65
CA ASN A 120 14.06 -39.55 -9.19
C ASN A 120 14.40 -40.87 -9.90
N LYS A 121 14.87 -40.81 -11.16
CA LYS A 121 15.34 -41.98 -11.92
C LYS A 121 16.71 -42.48 -11.45
N ARG A 122 17.58 -41.61 -10.96
CA ARG A 122 18.84 -42.02 -10.33
C ARG A 122 18.49 -42.55 -8.94
N LYS A 123 18.42 -43.88 -8.79
CA LYS A 123 18.33 -44.55 -7.47
C LYS A 123 19.36 -43.91 -6.54
N ILE A 124 18.90 -43.03 -5.66
CA ILE A 124 19.74 -42.36 -4.67
C ILE A 124 20.29 -43.50 -3.81
N ARG A 125 21.60 -43.76 -3.93
CA ARG A 125 22.27 -44.70 -3.03
C ARG A 125 22.13 -44.11 -1.64
N ASP A 126 21.48 -44.84 -0.76
CA ASP A 126 21.35 -44.48 0.64
C ASP A 126 22.75 -44.37 1.25
N ILE A 127 23.22 -43.13 1.39
CA ILE A 127 24.52 -42.77 1.95
C ILE A 127 24.46 -42.65 3.47
N THR A 128 23.35 -43.02 4.11
CA THR A 128 23.21 -42.98 5.57
C THR A 128 24.26 -43.89 6.21
N PRO A 129 25.23 -43.35 6.98
CA PRO A 129 26.28 -44.15 7.58
C PRO A 129 25.68 -45.10 8.61
N LYS A 130 25.93 -46.41 8.46
CA LYS A 130 25.46 -47.43 9.42
C LYS A 130 26.13 -47.21 10.78
N LYS A 131 25.32 -47.13 11.85
CA LYS A 131 25.81 -47.05 13.25
C LYS A 131 26.80 -48.18 13.53
N LYS A 132 28.03 -47.83 13.94
CA LYS A 132 28.96 -48.80 14.53
C LYS A 132 28.36 -49.31 15.84
N GLN A 133 28.22 -50.63 15.98
CA GLN A 133 27.89 -51.24 17.27
C GLN A 133 29.05 -50.95 18.23
N LEU A 134 28.76 -50.22 19.30
CA LEU A 134 29.66 -50.10 20.44
C LEU A 134 29.72 -51.49 21.08
N LYS A 135 30.89 -52.15 21.01
CA LYS A 135 31.13 -53.34 21.83
C LYS A 135 31.15 -52.86 23.28
N ASN A 136 30.20 -53.35 24.08
CA ASN A 136 30.30 -53.25 25.53
C ASN A 136 31.54 -54.03 25.93
N ASN A 137 32.57 -53.34 26.40
CA ASN A 137 33.64 -53.96 27.15
C ASN A 137 33.10 -54.12 28.58
N GLU A 138 32.60 -55.30 28.90
CA GLU A 138 32.50 -55.77 30.28
C GLU A 138 33.84 -56.44 30.62
N GLU A 139 34.67 -55.73 31.36
CA GLU A 139 35.63 -56.26 32.33
C GLU A 139 35.49 -55.46 33.63
#